data_AF-A0A534SZD4-F1
#
_entry.id   AF-A0A534SZD4-F1
#
_cell.length_a   1.000
_cell.length_b   1.000
_cell.length_c   1.000
_cell.angle_alpha   90.00
_cell.angle_beta   90.00
_cell.angle_gamma   90.00
#
_symmetry.space_group_name_H-M   'P 1'
#
loop_
_entity.id
_entity.type
_entity.pdbx_description
1 polymer ?
#
loop_
_entity_poly.entity_id
_entity_poly.type
_entity_poly.pdbx_seq_one_letter_code
_entity_poly.pdbx_strand_id
1 'polypeptide(L)'
;MDLFEALETTRAIRRFTDGPVSDDEIMTCIRAATQAPSGGNIQPWQFLVVRDAETRQAIGAVYRRAYDRYEPALLRVRPPARSAEEEASFQRMVRASRHLAEHLGEAPALVLVLMPNISMTLQD
;
A
#
# COMPACT_ATOMS: atom_id res chain seq x y z
N MET A 1 4.20 -23.96 -0.90
CA MET A 1 5.03 -22.75 -0.94
C MET A 1 5.77 -22.66 0.37
N ASP A 2 7.09 -22.52 0.33
CA ASP A 2 7.89 -22.25 1.53
C ASP A 2 7.97 -20.74 1.84
N LEU A 3 8.68 -20.37 2.92
CA LEU A 3 8.80 -18.97 3.34
C LEU A 3 9.51 -18.10 2.30
N PHE A 4 10.62 -18.56 1.73
CA PHE A 4 11.43 -17.75 0.82
C PHE A 4 10.73 -17.61 -0.53
N GLU A 5 10.11 -18.69 -1.02
CA GLU A 5 9.26 -18.66 -2.19
C GLU A 5 8.12 -17.64 -2.03
N ALA A 6 7.46 -17.58 -0.86
CA ALA A 6 6.42 -16.60 -0.57
C ALA A 6 6.93 -15.16 -0.66
N LEU A 7 8.09 -14.88 -0.05
CA LEU A 7 8.68 -13.54 0.00
C LEU A 7 9.13 -13.05 -1.39
N GLU A 8 9.77 -13.92 -2.17
CA GLU A 8 10.28 -13.59 -3.51
C GLU A 8 9.15 -13.48 -4.56
N THR A 9 8.04 -14.18 -4.35
CA THR A 9 6.90 -14.18 -5.28
C THR A 9 5.81 -13.17 -4.91
N THR A 10 5.86 -12.55 -3.73
CA THR A 10 4.89 -11.51 -3.33
C THR A 10 4.85 -10.38 -4.37
N ARG A 11 3.64 -9.90 -4.69
CA ARG A 11 3.41 -8.83 -5.68
C ARG A 11 2.58 -7.71 -5.07
N ALA A 12 2.83 -6.49 -5.52
CA ALA A 12 1.92 -5.37 -5.29
C ALA A 12 0.64 -5.57 -6.13
N ILE A 13 -0.39 -6.15 -5.50
CA ILE A 13 -1.72 -6.32 -6.09
C ILE A 13 -2.42 -4.97 -6.13
N ARG A 14 -3.05 -4.68 -7.28
CA ARG A 14 -3.64 -3.37 -7.60
C ARG A 14 -5.07 -3.47 -8.14
N ARG A 15 -5.61 -4.69 -8.17
CA ARG A 15 -6.98 -5.01 -8.58
C ARG A 15 -7.52 -5.94 -7.51
N PHE A 16 -8.61 -5.54 -6.86
CA PHE A 16 -9.20 -6.29 -5.77
C PHE A 16 -10.57 -6.82 -6.21
N THR A 17 -10.96 -7.95 -5.63
CA THR A 17 -12.34 -8.40 -5.69
C THR A 17 -13.17 -7.66 -4.64
N ASP A 18 -14.49 -7.76 -4.75
CA ASP A 18 -15.47 -7.30 -3.78
C ASP A 18 -15.71 -8.31 -2.64
N GLY A 19 -14.97 -9.43 -2.65
CA GLY A 19 -15.08 -10.49 -1.64
C GLY A 19 -14.80 -9.95 -0.23
N PRO A 20 -15.63 -10.30 0.77
CA PRO A 20 -15.41 -9.83 2.13
C PRO A 20 -14.13 -10.41 2.72
N VAL A 21 -13.46 -9.63 3.57
CA VAL A 21 -12.31 -10.06 4.38
C VAL A 21 -12.74 -10.09 5.83
N SER A 22 -12.52 -11.19 6.53
CA SER A 22 -12.88 -11.36 7.95
C SER A 22 -11.96 -10.56 8.87
N ASP A 23 -12.42 -10.30 10.10
CA ASP A 23 -11.58 -9.64 11.11
C ASP A 23 -10.39 -10.53 11.51
N ASP A 24 -10.57 -11.85 11.55
CA ASP A 24 -9.49 -12.78 11.88
C ASP A 24 -8.36 -12.78 10.84
N GLU A 25 -8.68 -12.66 9.55
CA GLU A 25 -7.69 -12.51 8.49
C GLU A 25 -6.90 -11.20 8.65
N ILE A 26 -7.60 -10.08 8.83
CA ILE A 26 -6.95 -8.76 9.03
C ILE A 26 -6.07 -8.79 10.28
N MET A 27 -6.58 -9.31 11.40
CA MET A 27 -5.84 -9.37 12.65
C MET A 27 -4.64 -10.32 12.58
N THR A 28 -4.72 -11.39 11.77
CA THR A 28 -3.56 -12.25 11.52
C THR A 28 -2.45 -11.48 10.83
N CYS A 29 -2.76 -10.70 9.79
CA CYS A 29 -1.78 -9.84 9.14
C CYS A 29 -1.20 -8.77 10.08
N ILE A 30 -2.05 -8.10 10.88
CA ILE A 30 -1.60 -7.08 11.84
C ILE A 30 -0.68 -7.66 12.91
N ARG A 31 -1.02 -8.83 13.48
CA ARG A 31 -0.17 -9.52 14.47
C ARG A 31 1.20 -9.91 13.90
N ALA A 32 1.25 -10.31 12.63
CA ALA A 32 2.51 -10.57 11.95
C ALA A 32 3.31 -9.28 11.74
N ALA A 33 2.65 -8.19 11.32
CA ALA A 33 3.29 -6.89 11.13
C ALA A 33 3.90 -6.32 12.42
N THR A 34 3.27 -6.56 13.58
CA THR A 34 3.78 -6.07 14.88
C THR A 34 5.02 -6.83 15.38
N GLN A 35 5.45 -7.90 14.69
CA GLN A 35 6.72 -8.58 15.01
C GLN A 35 7.95 -7.83 14.46
N ALA A 36 7.74 -6.74 13.69
CA ALA A 36 8.83 -5.90 13.22
C ALA A 36 9.65 -5.35 14.40
N PRO A 37 10.97 -5.16 14.27
CA PRO A 37 11.78 -4.53 15.31
C PRO A 37 11.40 -3.05 15.47
N SER A 38 11.51 -2.51 16.69
CA SER A 38 11.38 -1.08 16.96
C SER A 38 12.47 -0.58 17.91
N GLY A 39 12.99 0.62 17.65
CA GLY A 39 13.98 1.27 18.51
C GLY A 39 13.42 1.45 19.93
N GLY A 40 14.18 1.03 20.94
CA GLY A 40 13.72 1.05 22.33
C GLY A 40 12.50 0.16 22.62
N ASN A 41 12.13 -0.74 21.70
CA ASN A 41 10.93 -1.57 21.75
C ASN A 41 9.62 -0.79 21.98
N ILE A 42 9.55 0.45 21.50
CA ILE A 42 8.40 1.33 21.74
C ILE A 42 7.15 0.94 20.94
N GLN A 43 7.30 0.09 19.91
CA GLN A 43 6.20 -0.45 19.09
C GLN A 43 5.18 0.62 18.66
N PRO A 44 5.62 1.66 17.94
CA PRO A 44 4.84 2.90 17.82
C PRO A 44 3.69 2.80 16.80
N TRP A 45 3.56 1.68 16.10
CA TRP A 45 2.57 1.50 15.05
C TRP A 45 1.15 1.51 15.59
N GLN A 46 0.29 2.28 14.93
CA GLN A 46 -1.16 2.18 15.08
C GLN A 46 -1.76 1.75 13.74
N PHE A 47 -2.78 0.91 13.80
CA PHE A 47 -3.47 0.41 12.60
C PHE A 47 -4.93 0.85 12.65
N LEU A 48 -5.38 1.55 11.61
CA LEU A 48 -6.77 1.93 11.44
C LEU A 48 -7.39 1.08 10.34
N VAL A 49 -8.33 0.22 10.72
CA VAL A 49 -9.10 -0.62 9.80
C VAL A 49 -10.38 0.11 9.40
N VAL A 50 -10.52 0.44 8.12
CA VAL A 50 -11.67 1.18 7.57
C VAL A 50 -12.57 0.23 6.77
N ARG A 51 -13.76 -0.04 7.31
CA ARG A 51 -14.82 -0.86 6.69
C ARG A 51 -16.08 -0.07 6.31
N ASP A 52 -16.18 1.19 6.70
CA ASP A 52 -17.28 2.04 6.26
C ASP A 52 -17.10 2.43 4.79
N ALA A 53 -18.15 2.23 3.98
CA ALA A 53 -18.08 2.42 2.53
C ALA A 53 -17.85 3.88 2.16
N GLU A 54 -18.55 4.80 2.81
CA GLU A 54 -18.41 6.24 2.55
C GLU A 54 -17.00 6.72 2.88
N THR A 55 -16.46 6.31 4.04
CA THR A 55 -15.11 6.64 4.48
C THR A 55 -14.06 6.08 3.52
N ARG A 56 -14.18 4.83 3.06
CA ARG A 56 -13.25 4.27 2.07
C ARG A 56 -13.30 5.03 0.74
N GLN A 57 -14.49 5.40 0.27
CA GLN A 57 -14.63 6.19 -0.96
C GLN A 57 -13.98 7.57 -0.80
N ALA A 58 -14.15 8.23 0.34
CA ALA A 58 -13.48 9.49 0.63
C ALA A 58 -11.95 9.35 0.65
N ILE A 59 -11.41 8.30 1.28
CA ILE A 59 -9.96 8.00 1.26
C ILE A 59 -9.49 7.72 -0.16
N GLY A 60 -10.24 6.93 -0.94
CA GLY A 60 -9.96 6.64 -2.33
C GLY A 60 -9.87 7.91 -3.18
N ALA A 61 -10.80 8.86 -3.00
CA ALA A 61 -10.78 10.14 -3.70
C ALA A 61 -9.54 10.99 -3.34
N VAL A 62 -9.12 11.00 -2.06
CA VAL A 62 -7.88 11.68 -1.63
C VAL A 62 -6.66 11.02 -2.27
N TYR A 63 -6.60 9.69 -2.28
CA TYR A 63 -5.53 8.94 -2.90
C TYR A 63 -5.45 9.22 -4.41
N ARG A 64 -6.57 9.17 -5.12
CA ARG A 64 -6.63 9.48 -6.56
C ARG A 64 -6.10 10.86 -6.85
N ARG A 65 -6.55 11.87 -6.12
CA ARG A 65 -6.09 13.26 -6.27
C ARG A 65 -4.58 13.40 -6.05
N ALA A 66 -4.01 12.66 -5.11
CA ALA A 66 -2.56 12.64 -4.90
C ALA A 66 -1.85 11.92 -6.06
N TYR A 67 -2.37 10.79 -6.50
CA TYR A 67 -1.81 10.01 -7.60
C TYR A 67 -1.82 10.78 -8.93
N ASP A 68 -2.89 11.53 -9.22
CA ASP A 68 -2.99 12.37 -10.43
C ASP A 68 -1.88 13.41 -10.52
N ARG A 69 -1.37 13.89 -9.38
CA ARG A 69 -0.21 14.79 -9.32
C ARG A 69 1.12 14.04 -9.39
N TYR A 70 1.17 12.85 -8.79
CA TYR A 70 2.37 12.02 -8.69
C TYR A 70 2.75 11.36 -10.02
N GLU A 71 1.78 10.81 -10.74
CA GLU A 71 2.03 10.00 -11.93
C GLU A 71 2.79 10.77 -13.03
N PRO A 72 2.47 12.03 -13.38
CA PRO A 72 3.27 12.79 -14.34
C PRO A 72 4.73 12.98 -13.87
N ALA A 73 4.96 13.15 -12.57
CA ALA A 73 6.32 13.28 -12.02
C ALA A 73 7.09 11.96 -12.13
N LEU A 74 6.45 10.84 -11.81
CA LEU A 74 7.02 9.50 -11.97
C LEU A 74 7.40 9.22 -13.43
N LEU A 75 6.52 9.56 -14.37
CA LEU A 75 6.76 9.32 -15.80
C LEU A 75 7.91 10.17 -16.35
N ARG A 76 8.15 11.37 -15.80
CA ARG A 76 9.25 12.26 -16.21
C ARG A 76 10.64 11.77 -15.80
N VAL A 77 10.75 11.12 -14.65
CA VAL A 77 12.03 10.63 -14.11
C VAL A 77 12.34 9.20 -14.56
N ARG A 78 11.46 8.60 -15.36
CA ARG A 78 11.62 7.24 -15.86
C ARG A 78 12.82 7.15 -16.81
N PRO A 79 13.80 6.26 -16.55
CA PRO A 79 14.86 5.98 -17.51
C PRO A 79 14.29 5.39 -18.82
N PRO A 80 14.96 5.59 -19.97
CA PRO A 80 14.59 4.93 -21.22
C PRO A 80 14.56 3.41 -21.06
N ALA A 81 13.57 2.75 -21.66
CA ALA A 81 13.53 1.30 -21.71
C ALA A 81 14.69 0.75 -22.55
N ARG A 82 15.30 -0.35 -22.10
CA ARG A 82 16.41 -1.02 -22.81
C ARG A 82 15.90 -2.07 -23.81
N SER A 83 14.62 -2.43 -23.73
CA SER A 83 13.97 -3.36 -24.64
C SER A 83 12.46 -3.09 -24.76
N ALA A 84 11.83 -3.64 -25.81
CA ALA A 84 10.38 -3.60 -25.97
C ALA A 84 9.64 -4.32 -24.84
N GLU A 85 10.24 -5.37 -24.27
CA GLU A 85 9.68 -6.11 -23.14
C GLU A 85 9.66 -5.26 -21.86
N GLU A 86 10.74 -4.54 -21.57
CA GLU A 86 10.80 -3.60 -20.45
C GLU A 86 9.77 -2.48 -20.59
N GLU A 87 9.61 -1.95 -21.81
CA GLU A 87 8.58 -0.96 -22.11
C GLU A 87 7.19 -1.54 -21.82
N ALA A 88 6.87 -2.71 -22.37
CA ALA A 88 5.57 -3.35 -22.16
C ALA A 88 5.31 -3.65 -20.68
N SER A 89 6.33 -4.08 -19.94
CA SER A 89 6.24 -4.34 -18.49
C SER A 89 5.92 -3.07 -17.70
N PHE A 90 6.65 -2.00 -17.96
CA PHE A 90 6.39 -0.70 -17.32
C PHE A 90 4.98 -0.19 -17.64
N GLN A 91 4.55 -0.29 -18.91
CA GLN A 91 3.21 0.14 -19.31
C GLN A 91 2.11 -0.67 -18.61
N ARG A 92 2.30 -1.97 -18.38
CA ARG A 92 1.39 -2.79 -17.55
C ARG A 92 1.36 -2.30 -16.10
N MET A 93 2.51 -1.97 -15.52
CA MET A 93 2.62 -1.44 -14.16
C MET A 93 1.91 -0.09 -14.01
N VAL A 94 2.10 0.83 -14.96
CA VAL A 94 1.42 2.14 -14.97
C VAL A 94 -0.09 1.96 -15.02
N ARG A 95 -0.59 1.15 -15.97
CA ARG A 95 -2.03 0.86 -16.07
C ARG A 95 -2.60 0.24 -14.80
N ALA A 96 -1.86 -0.67 -14.15
CA ALA A 96 -2.29 -1.25 -12.88
C ALA A 96 -2.31 -0.20 -11.75
N SER A 97 -1.33 0.71 -11.72
CA SER A 97 -1.23 1.77 -10.70
C SER A 97 -2.32 2.82 -10.85
N ARG A 98 -2.63 3.25 -12.08
CA ARG A 98 -3.79 4.10 -12.35
C ARG A 98 -5.09 3.42 -11.94
N HIS A 99 -5.28 2.15 -12.29
CA HIS A 99 -6.49 1.42 -11.91
C HIS A 99 -6.66 1.38 -10.38
N LEU A 100 -5.59 1.10 -9.61
CA LEU A 100 -5.65 1.20 -8.16
C LEU A 100 -6.06 2.60 -7.71
N ALA A 101 -5.47 3.66 -8.28
CA ALA A 101 -5.80 5.02 -7.91
C ALA A 101 -7.27 5.38 -8.14
N GLU A 102 -7.87 4.83 -9.20
CA GLU A 102 -9.27 5.05 -9.53
C GLU A 102 -10.23 4.24 -8.63
N HIS A 103 -9.83 3.04 -8.20
CA HIS A 103 -10.72 2.06 -7.57
C HIS A 103 -10.35 1.72 -6.11
N LEU A 104 -9.37 2.41 -5.49
CA LEU A 104 -8.93 2.09 -4.11
C LEU A 104 -10.09 2.08 -3.11
N GLY A 105 -11.03 3.02 -3.24
CA GLY A 105 -12.19 3.14 -2.35
C GLY A 105 -13.17 1.97 -2.42
N GLU A 106 -13.09 1.16 -3.49
CA GLU A 106 -13.95 0.00 -3.72
C GLU A 106 -13.46 -1.25 -2.98
N ALA A 107 -12.21 -1.28 -2.51
CA ALA A 107 -11.68 -2.39 -1.74
C ALA A 107 -12.56 -2.65 -0.49
N PRO A 108 -12.78 -3.92 -0.10
CA PRO A 108 -13.70 -4.28 1.00
C PRO A 108 -13.22 -3.77 2.38
N ALA A 109 -11.93 -3.54 2.54
CA ALA A 109 -11.32 -2.94 3.71
C ALA A 109 -10.05 -2.18 3.33
N LEU A 110 -9.76 -1.08 4.02
CA LEU A 110 -8.47 -0.40 3.97
C LEU A 110 -7.81 -0.49 5.34
N VAL A 111 -6.54 -0.91 5.39
CA VAL A 111 -5.73 -0.87 6.62
C VAL A 111 -4.71 0.24 6.47
N LEU A 112 -4.90 1.32 7.23
CA LEU A 112 -3.98 2.45 7.27
C LEU A 112 -3.00 2.26 8.42
N VAL A 113 -1.70 2.27 8.10
CA VAL A 113 -0.64 2.30 9.12
C VAL A 113 -0.39 3.75 9.49
N LEU A 114 -0.57 4.07 10.76
CA LEU A 114 -0.33 5.38 11.33
C LEU A 114 0.93 5.28 12.19
N MET A 115 1.86 6.20 11.95
CA MET A 115 3.06 6.34 12.77
C MET A 115 2.96 7.66 13.51
N PRO A 116 2.96 7.67 14.85
CA PRO A 116 3.01 8.90 15.61
C PRO A 116 4.32 9.61 15.30
N ASN A 117 4.32 10.94 15.38
CA ASN A 117 5.56 11.68 15.35
C ASN A 117 6.31 11.43 16.67
N ILE A 118 7.49 10.83 16.59
CA ILE A 118 8.31 10.49 17.75
C ILE A 118 9.47 11.48 17.80
N SER A 119 9.41 12.44 18.72
CA SER A 119 10.55 13.32 18.96
C SER A 119 11.61 12.53 19.72
N MET A 120 12.70 12.20 19.04
CA MET A 120 13.91 11.63 19.63
C MET A 120 14.98 12.71 19.86
N THR A 121 14.55 13.96 20.08
CA THR A 121 15.48 15.07 20.34
C THR A 121 16.15 14.83 21.68
N LEU A 122 17.45 14.55 21.67
CA LEU A 122 18.27 14.51 22.87
C LEU A 122 18.62 15.96 23.23
N GLN A 123 18.42 16.32 24.50
CA GLN A 123 18.89 17.57 25.05
C GLN A 123 20.05 17.24 25.99
N ASP A 124 21.17 17.93 25.80
CA ASP A 124 22.35 17.87 26.66
C ASP A 124 22.25 18.87 27.81
#